data_AF-A0A653CVW1-F1
#
_entry.id   AF-A0A653CVW1-F1
#
_cell.length_a   1.000
_cell.length_b   1.000
_cell.length_c   1.000
_cell.angle_alpha   90.00
_cell.angle_beta   90.00
_cell.angle_gamma   90.00
#
_symmetry.space_group_name_H-M   'P 1'
#
loop_
_entity.id
_entity.type
_entity.pdbx_description
1 polymer ?
#
loop_
_entity_poly.entity_id
_entity_poly.type
_entity_poly.pdbx_seq_one_letter_code
_entity_poly.pdbx_strand_id
1 'polypeptide(L)'
;MSFSKYLMSNYLQFLIIDVNNIPGNLHNVLDTNYNQLIVILDGDCENATSLLNEKTDKKYFYETYHWLVTTRAKYITFSQLEKVKLNINADINVAVFHSEANVTVYDVYNPASEHGGELKADMLGEYTVGSGYVRRYSENKYWHRKNMTGVKFKSAIVHVQANGKW
;
A
#
# COMPACT_ATOMS: atom_id res chain seq x y z
N MET A 1 4.12 -26.33 -9.85
CA MET A 1 5.33 -25.54 -10.17
C MET A 1 5.45 -24.46 -9.11
N SER A 2 6.59 -24.30 -8.43
CA SER A 2 6.74 -23.29 -7.38
C SER A 2 6.60 -21.88 -7.96
N PHE A 3 5.97 -20.94 -7.23
CA PHE A 3 5.85 -19.53 -7.61
C PHE A 3 7.21 -18.93 -7.99
N SER A 4 8.26 -19.27 -7.26
CA SER A 4 9.63 -18.85 -7.56
C SER A 4 10.14 -19.38 -8.91
N LYS A 5 9.83 -20.62 -9.27
CA LYS A 5 10.19 -21.21 -10.58
C LYS A 5 9.45 -20.50 -11.73
N TYR A 6 8.19 -20.12 -11.50
CA TYR A 6 7.41 -19.37 -12.49
C TYR A 6 7.99 -17.96 -12.72
N LEU A 7 8.33 -17.24 -11.65
CA LEU A 7 8.96 -15.92 -11.77
C LEU A 7 10.32 -15.99 -12.47
N MET A 8 11.17 -16.97 -12.10
CA MET A 8 12.46 -17.18 -12.75
C MET A 8 12.31 -17.51 -14.25
N SER A 9 11.30 -18.29 -14.63
CA SER A 9 11.04 -18.63 -16.03
C SER A 9 10.61 -17.44 -16.90
N ASN A 10 10.17 -16.34 -16.27
CA ASN A 10 9.80 -15.08 -16.94
C ASN A 10 10.86 -13.98 -16.77
N TYR A 11 12.08 -14.34 -16.35
CA TYR A 11 13.21 -13.40 -16.16
C TYR A 11 12.93 -12.27 -15.16
N LEU A 12 11.99 -12.46 -14.24
CA LEU A 12 11.70 -11.49 -13.19
C LEU A 12 12.73 -11.63 -12.06
N GLN A 13 13.33 -10.50 -11.65
CA GLN A 13 14.15 -10.45 -10.44
C GLN A 13 13.23 -10.32 -9.23
N PHE A 14 13.38 -11.20 -8.25
CA PHE A 14 12.60 -11.17 -7.02
C PHE A 14 13.44 -11.61 -5.83
N LEU A 15 13.07 -11.13 -4.65
CA LEU A 15 13.68 -11.48 -3.38
C LEU A 15 12.57 -12.00 -2.46
N ILE A 16 12.73 -13.22 -1.96
CA ILE A 16 11.85 -13.78 -0.93
C ILE A 16 12.59 -13.67 0.39
N ILE A 17 12.01 -12.95 1.33
CA ILE A 17 12.54 -12.83 2.69
C ILE A 17 11.53 -13.45 3.63
N ASP A 18 12.03 -14.30 4.51
CA ASP A 18 11.28 -14.76 5.66
C ASP A 18 11.19 -13.60 6.66
N VAL A 19 9.96 -13.09 6.87
CA VAL A 19 9.67 -12.00 7.82
C VAL A 19 10.04 -12.39 9.25
N ASN A 20 10.13 -13.68 9.57
CA ASN A 20 10.58 -14.15 10.89
C ASN A 20 12.10 -14.02 11.07
N ASN A 21 12.85 -13.95 9.99
CA ASN A 21 14.32 -13.96 9.97
C ASN A 21 14.88 -12.78 9.16
N ILE A 22 14.28 -11.59 9.27
CA ILE A 22 14.79 -10.41 8.54
C ILE A 22 16.18 -10.08 9.08
N PRO A 23 17.25 -10.15 8.24
CA PRO A 23 18.59 -9.80 8.65
C PRO A 23 18.71 -8.28 8.79
N GLY A 24 18.42 -7.76 9.98
CA GLY A 24 18.42 -6.32 10.24
C GLY A 24 17.19 -5.59 9.69
N ASN A 25 17.02 -4.35 10.14
CA ASN A 25 15.88 -3.46 9.86
C ASN A 25 15.36 -3.55 8.41
N LEU A 26 14.03 -3.56 8.22
CA LEU A 26 13.33 -3.48 6.92
C LEU A 26 13.96 -2.45 5.96
N HIS A 27 14.51 -1.38 6.53
CA HIS A 27 15.34 -0.41 5.82
C HIS A 27 16.40 -1.05 4.93
N ASN A 28 17.19 -2.01 5.41
CA ASN A 28 18.28 -2.63 4.64
C ASN A 28 17.80 -3.41 3.41
N VAL A 29 16.53 -3.85 3.43
CA VAL A 29 15.91 -4.60 2.34
C VAL A 29 15.29 -3.67 1.32
N LEU A 30 14.60 -2.63 1.79
CA LEU A 30 13.85 -1.71 0.95
C LEU A 30 14.71 -0.53 0.45
N ASP A 31 15.74 -0.13 1.19
CA ASP A 31 16.69 0.93 0.86
C ASP A 31 17.65 0.47 -0.23
N THR A 32 17.10 0.43 -1.43
CA THR A 32 17.80 0.05 -2.64
C THR A 32 17.69 1.19 -3.64
N ASN A 33 18.73 1.43 -4.43
CA ASN A 33 18.72 2.45 -5.49
C ASN A 33 17.80 2.08 -6.67
N TYR A 34 16.87 1.15 -6.48
CA TYR A 34 15.95 0.70 -7.52
C TYR A 34 14.73 1.60 -7.57
N ASN A 35 14.48 2.16 -8.76
CA ASN A 35 13.22 2.82 -9.05
C ASN A 35 12.18 1.72 -9.29
N GLN A 36 11.14 1.66 -8.43
CA GLN A 36 9.99 0.73 -8.52
C GLN A 36 10.26 -0.70 -8.03
N LEU A 37 10.05 -0.92 -6.72
CA LEU A 37 10.12 -2.25 -6.10
C LEU A 37 8.72 -2.82 -5.90
N ILE A 38 8.50 -4.09 -6.27
CA ILE A 38 7.27 -4.82 -5.94
C ILE A 38 7.50 -5.60 -4.64
N VAL A 39 6.65 -5.39 -3.65
CA VAL A 39 6.71 -6.08 -2.36
C VAL A 39 5.46 -6.93 -2.18
N ILE A 40 5.64 -8.23 -2.01
CA ILE A 40 4.53 -9.16 -1.71
C ILE A 40 4.65 -9.57 -0.25
N LEU A 41 3.61 -9.32 0.53
CA LEU A 41 3.54 -9.64 1.95
C LEU A 41 2.38 -10.60 2.21
N ASP A 42 2.67 -11.71 2.88
CA ASP A 42 1.63 -12.55 3.48
C ASP A 42 1.11 -11.88 4.76
N GLY A 43 -0.10 -11.34 4.70
CA GLY A 43 -0.77 -10.65 5.80
C GLY A 43 -1.35 -11.59 6.86
N ASP A 44 -1.40 -12.91 6.61
CA ASP A 44 -1.87 -13.89 7.59
C ASP A 44 -0.73 -14.39 8.50
N CYS A 45 0.52 -14.02 8.21
CA CYS A 45 1.68 -14.33 9.05
C CYS A 45 1.66 -13.50 10.36
N GLU A 46 1.92 -14.12 11.51
CA GLU A 46 1.94 -13.44 12.83
C GLU A 46 2.85 -12.20 12.84
N ASN A 47 4.01 -12.33 12.20
CA ASN A 47 5.01 -11.28 12.12
C ASN A 47 4.71 -10.19 11.07
N ALA A 48 3.68 -10.34 10.23
CA ALA A 48 3.24 -9.24 9.36
C ALA A 48 2.87 -7.99 10.16
N THR A 49 2.35 -8.17 11.39
CA THR A 49 2.05 -7.07 12.34
C THR A 49 3.29 -6.26 12.72
N SER A 50 4.47 -6.92 12.77
CA SER A 50 5.74 -6.26 13.09
C SER A 50 6.22 -5.33 11.97
N LEU A 51 5.70 -5.52 10.75
CA LEU A 51 5.95 -4.68 9.59
C LEU A 51 4.83 -3.67 9.35
N LEU A 52 3.57 -4.07 9.54
CA LEU A 52 2.38 -3.22 9.39
C LEU A 52 2.01 -2.56 10.72
N ASN A 53 2.82 -1.59 11.17
CA ASN A 53 2.54 -0.80 12.37
C ASN A 53 3.01 0.65 12.25
N GLU A 54 2.72 1.43 13.30
CA GLU A 54 3.00 2.87 13.40
C GLU A 54 4.49 3.26 13.39
N LYS A 55 5.40 2.31 13.66
CA LYS A 55 6.85 2.54 13.69
C LYS A 55 7.48 2.42 12.31
N THR A 56 6.81 1.75 11.38
CA THR A 56 7.28 1.62 10.00
C THR A 56 7.21 2.97 9.30
N ASP A 57 8.32 3.38 8.70
CA ASP A 57 8.40 4.64 7.99
C ASP A 57 7.44 4.63 6.78
N LYS A 58 6.57 5.64 6.73
CA LYS A 58 5.56 5.80 5.67
C LYS A 58 6.16 5.84 4.27
N LYS A 59 7.44 6.23 4.13
CA LYS A 59 8.13 6.26 2.82
C LYS A 59 8.17 4.90 2.15
N TYR A 60 8.17 3.81 2.92
CA TYR A 60 8.17 2.45 2.38
C TYR A 60 6.87 2.08 1.70
N PHE A 61 5.80 2.85 1.91
CA PHE A 61 4.50 2.61 1.28
C PHE A 61 4.20 3.58 0.15
N TYR A 62 5.10 4.53 -0.15
CA TYR A 62 4.93 5.47 -1.27
C TYR A 62 4.96 4.77 -2.63
N GLU A 63 4.66 5.51 -3.68
CA GLU A 63 4.58 5.03 -5.07
C GLU A 63 5.88 4.41 -5.63
N THR A 64 7.01 4.55 -4.94
CA THR A 64 8.27 3.85 -5.26
C THR A 64 8.19 2.36 -4.93
N TYR A 65 7.28 1.96 -4.03
CA TYR A 65 7.10 0.58 -3.58
C TYR A 65 5.66 0.14 -3.85
N HIS A 66 5.47 -0.81 -4.76
CA HIS A 66 4.17 -1.38 -5.08
C HIS A 66 3.90 -2.60 -4.19
N TRP A 67 3.06 -2.42 -3.17
CA TRP A 67 2.73 -3.49 -2.23
C TRP A 67 1.55 -4.31 -2.70
N LEU A 68 1.68 -5.62 -2.58
CA LEU A 68 0.59 -6.58 -2.63
C LEU A 68 0.56 -7.36 -1.31
N VAL A 69 -0.41 -7.06 -0.47
CA VAL A 69 -0.65 -7.82 0.76
C VAL A 69 -1.68 -8.90 0.46
N THR A 70 -1.31 -10.17 0.63
CA THR A 70 -2.24 -11.31 0.46
C THR A 70 -2.79 -11.73 1.80
N THR A 71 -4.09 -12.01 1.89
CA THR A 71 -4.70 -12.42 3.18
C THR A 71 -5.99 -13.20 2.96
N ARG A 72 -6.33 -14.07 3.90
CA ARG A 72 -7.68 -14.61 4.10
C ARG A 72 -8.41 -13.88 5.23
N ALA A 73 -7.68 -13.29 6.17
CA ALA A 73 -8.19 -12.55 7.33
C ALA A 73 -8.41 -11.05 7.06
N LYS A 74 -9.26 -10.70 6.07
CA LYS A 74 -9.54 -9.31 5.63
C LYS A 74 -9.61 -8.27 6.76
N TYR A 75 -10.46 -8.52 7.76
CA TYR A 75 -10.69 -7.54 8.83
C TYR A 75 -9.47 -7.33 9.74
N ILE A 76 -8.67 -8.39 9.97
CA ILE A 76 -7.46 -8.32 10.77
C ILE A 76 -6.41 -7.51 10.02
N THR A 77 -6.19 -7.81 8.73
CA THR A 77 -5.22 -7.08 7.89
C THR A 77 -5.58 -5.61 7.75
N PHE A 78 -6.86 -5.27 7.56
CA PHE A 78 -7.28 -3.86 7.50
C PHE A 78 -7.10 -3.14 8.83
N SER A 79 -7.37 -3.81 9.96
CA SER A 79 -7.11 -3.24 11.29
C SER A 79 -5.62 -3.03 11.57
N GLN A 80 -4.74 -3.87 11.01
CA GLN A 80 -3.29 -3.65 11.07
C GLN A 80 -2.88 -2.45 10.20
N LEU A 81 -3.38 -2.38 8.96
CA LEU A 81 -3.10 -1.27 8.03
C LEU A 81 -3.60 0.09 8.54
N GLU A 82 -4.66 0.11 9.35
CA GLU A 82 -5.16 1.33 9.99
C GLU A 82 -4.14 1.95 10.96
N LYS A 83 -3.26 1.14 11.55
CA LYS A 83 -2.18 1.61 12.46
C LYS A 83 -0.97 2.14 11.70
N VAL A 84 -0.87 1.85 10.41
CA VAL A 84 0.27 2.27 9.58
C VAL A 84 0.13 3.74 9.23
N LYS A 85 1.26 4.46 9.24
CA LYS A 85 1.32 5.84 8.75
C LYS A 85 1.21 5.83 7.22
N LEU A 86 0.06 6.24 6.69
CA LEU A 86 -0.23 6.23 5.26
C LEU A 86 -0.64 7.62 4.76
N ASN A 87 -0.32 7.88 3.50
CA ASN A 87 -0.62 9.11 2.79
C ASN A 87 -1.33 8.80 1.46
N ILE A 88 -1.91 9.84 0.83
CA ILE A 88 -2.64 9.72 -0.44
C ILE A 88 -1.81 9.07 -1.57
N ASN A 89 -0.49 9.16 -1.51
CA ASN A 89 0.43 8.58 -2.49
C ASN A 89 0.80 7.11 -2.22
N ALA A 90 0.25 6.49 -1.17
CA ALA A 90 0.53 5.11 -0.85
C ALA A 90 0.21 4.15 -2.02
N ASP A 91 0.99 3.10 -2.23
CA ASP A 91 0.74 2.10 -3.26
C ASP A 91 0.61 0.70 -2.65
N ILE A 92 -0.55 0.44 -2.05
CA ILE A 92 -0.86 -0.80 -1.37
C ILE A 92 -2.14 -1.38 -1.96
N ASN A 93 -2.02 -2.59 -2.50
CA ASN A 93 -3.16 -3.41 -2.88
C ASN A 93 -3.28 -4.58 -1.90
N VAL A 94 -4.49 -4.88 -1.45
CA VAL A 94 -4.76 -6.05 -0.61
C VAL A 94 -5.57 -7.06 -1.39
N ALA A 95 -5.00 -8.24 -1.63
CA ALA A 95 -5.65 -9.39 -2.24
C ALA A 95 -6.26 -10.27 -1.16
N VAL A 96 -7.58 -10.27 -1.07
CA VAL A 96 -8.37 -11.07 -0.15
C VAL A 96 -8.79 -12.36 -0.84
N PHE A 97 -8.24 -13.48 -0.38
CA PHE A 97 -8.53 -14.81 -0.91
C PHE A 97 -9.77 -15.39 -0.24
N HIS A 98 -10.86 -15.54 -0.99
CA HIS A 98 -12.03 -16.32 -0.56
C HIS A 98 -11.80 -17.81 -0.85
N SER A 99 -11.05 -18.10 -1.91
CA SER A 99 -10.50 -19.41 -2.25
C SER A 99 -9.30 -19.23 -3.18
N GLU A 100 -8.59 -20.32 -3.52
CA GLU A 100 -7.52 -20.28 -4.54
C GLU A 100 -8.03 -19.80 -5.92
N ALA A 101 -9.34 -19.91 -6.17
CA ALA A 101 -9.96 -19.57 -7.45
C ALA A 101 -10.77 -18.27 -7.43
N ASN A 102 -10.84 -17.57 -6.29
CA ASN A 102 -11.62 -16.36 -6.12
C ASN A 102 -10.93 -15.38 -5.16
N VAL A 103 -10.50 -14.24 -5.70
CA VAL A 103 -9.76 -13.22 -4.98
C VAL A 103 -10.36 -11.85 -5.25
N THR A 104 -10.64 -11.07 -4.21
CA THR A 104 -11.00 -9.65 -4.35
C THR A 104 -9.78 -8.79 -4.05
N VAL A 105 -9.46 -7.83 -4.92
CA VAL A 105 -8.34 -6.90 -4.73
C VAL A 105 -8.88 -5.54 -4.32
N TYR A 106 -8.33 -4.96 -3.26
CA TYR A 106 -8.67 -3.64 -2.75
C TYR A 106 -7.50 -2.68 -2.93
N ASP A 107 -7.78 -1.45 -3.36
CA ASP A 107 -6.86 -0.31 -3.22
C ASP A 107 -6.95 0.20 -1.79
N VAL A 108 -5.83 0.22 -1.06
CA VAL A 108 -5.80 0.61 0.35
C VAL A 108 -4.87 1.81 0.54
N TYR A 109 -5.41 2.88 1.12
CA TYR A 109 -4.67 4.12 1.37
C TYR A 109 -5.30 4.88 2.53
N ASN A 110 -4.59 5.88 3.04
CA ASN A 110 -5.17 6.91 3.90
C ASN A 110 -4.80 8.26 3.29
N PRO A 111 -5.74 9.19 3.05
CA PRO A 111 -5.42 10.50 2.48
C PRO A 111 -4.31 11.25 3.25
N ALA A 112 -4.32 11.17 4.59
CA ALA A 112 -3.30 11.73 5.47
C ALA A 112 -3.49 11.23 6.92
N SER A 113 -2.94 10.06 7.26
CA SER A 113 -3.22 9.40 8.55
C SER A 113 -2.81 10.24 9.76
N GLU A 114 -1.70 10.97 9.64
CA GLU A 114 -1.17 11.84 10.69
C GLU A 114 -1.94 13.18 10.79
N HIS A 115 -2.89 13.43 9.90
CA HIS A 115 -3.67 14.67 9.82
C HIS A 115 -5.19 14.42 9.88
N GLY A 116 -5.61 13.33 10.53
CA GLY A 116 -7.03 13.01 10.75
C GLY A 116 -7.72 12.34 9.56
N GLY A 117 -6.96 11.92 8.54
CA GLY A 117 -7.48 11.04 7.50
C GLY A 117 -7.76 9.64 8.03
N GLU A 118 -8.70 8.96 7.40
CA GLU A 118 -9.10 7.59 7.72
C GLU A 118 -8.62 6.62 6.65
N LEU A 119 -8.39 5.36 7.03
CA LEU A 119 -8.09 4.30 6.09
C LEU A 119 -9.27 4.12 5.12
N LYS A 120 -8.98 4.08 3.82
CA LYS A 120 -9.91 3.78 2.74
C LYS A 120 -9.46 2.48 2.08
N ALA A 121 -10.42 1.61 1.82
CA ALA A 121 -10.21 0.32 1.18
C ALA A 121 -11.28 0.13 0.10
N ASP A 122 -10.95 0.58 -1.11
CA ASP A 122 -11.88 0.57 -2.23
C ASP A 122 -11.65 -0.68 -3.08
N MET A 123 -12.73 -1.40 -3.40
CA MET A 123 -12.63 -2.59 -4.24
C MET A 123 -12.13 -2.22 -5.64
N LEU A 124 -10.92 -2.67 -5.99
CA LEU A 124 -10.26 -2.37 -7.24
C LEU A 124 -10.65 -3.35 -8.36
N GLY A 125 -10.91 -4.60 -8.01
CA GLY A 125 -11.29 -5.64 -8.97
C GLY A 125 -11.35 -7.03 -8.33
N GLU A 126 -11.61 -8.02 -9.17
CA GLU A 126 -11.71 -9.42 -8.76
C GLU A 126 -10.94 -10.31 -9.73
N TYR A 127 -10.36 -11.37 -9.20
CA TYR A 127 -9.77 -12.44 -9.98
C TYR A 127 -10.58 -13.71 -9.77
N THR A 128 -10.94 -14.36 -10.88
CA THR A 128 -11.42 -15.74 -10.88
C THR A 128 -10.64 -16.56 -11.90
N VAL A 129 -10.58 -17.88 -11.72
CA VAL A 129 -9.92 -18.78 -12.69
C VAL A 129 -10.56 -18.69 -14.08
N GLY A 130 -11.87 -18.46 -14.16
CA GLY A 130 -12.59 -18.38 -15.43
C GLY A 130 -12.39 -17.05 -16.18
N SER A 131 -12.32 -15.93 -15.46
CA SER A 131 -12.28 -14.59 -16.06
C SER A 131 -10.88 -13.93 -16.03
N GLY A 132 -9.93 -14.51 -15.31
CA GLY A 132 -8.73 -13.79 -14.90
C GLY A 132 -9.08 -12.59 -14.00
N TYR A 133 -8.15 -11.63 -13.93
CA TYR A 133 -8.35 -10.40 -13.17
C TYR A 133 -9.16 -9.39 -13.98
N VAL A 134 -10.29 -8.96 -13.43
CA VAL A 134 -11.17 -7.93 -13.99
C VAL A 134 -11.12 -6.70 -13.10
N ARG A 135 -10.61 -5.60 -13.63
CA ARG A 135 -10.55 -4.31 -12.94
C ARG A 135 -11.92 -3.63 -12.98
N ARG A 136 -12.32 -3.02 -11.86
CA ARG A 136 -13.61 -2.32 -11.70
C ARG A 136 -13.59 -0.91 -12.32
N TYR A 137 -12.45 -0.23 -12.25
CA TYR A 137 -12.29 1.15 -12.69
C TYR A 137 -11.32 1.26 -13.86
N SER A 138 -11.42 2.32 -14.65
CA SER A 138 -10.51 2.60 -15.79
C SER A 138 -9.59 3.79 -15.50
N GLU A 139 -9.96 4.62 -14.54
CA GLU A 139 -9.28 5.84 -14.15
C GLU A 139 -8.02 5.55 -13.32
N ASN A 140 -7.16 6.57 -13.20
CA ASN A 140 -5.98 6.49 -12.34
C ASN A 140 -6.39 6.49 -10.85
N LYS A 141 -5.54 5.93 -9.98
CA LYS A 141 -5.81 5.83 -8.54
C LYS A 141 -6.13 7.21 -7.92
N TYR A 142 -5.38 8.25 -8.27
CA TYR A 142 -5.56 9.59 -7.69
C TYR A 142 -6.93 10.21 -7.96
N TRP A 143 -7.57 9.87 -9.08
CA TRP A 143 -8.93 10.32 -9.37
C TRP A 143 -9.95 9.80 -8.35
N HIS A 144 -9.80 8.54 -7.92
CA HIS A 144 -10.63 7.95 -6.88
C HIS A 144 -10.28 8.48 -5.49
N ARG A 145 -9.01 8.83 -5.26
CA ARG A 145 -8.49 9.32 -3.97
C ARG A 145 -8.66 10.83 -3.75
N LYS A 146 -9.28 11.56 -4.68
CA LYS A 146 -9.45 13.02 -4.60
C LYS A 146 -10.29 13.48 -3.39
N ASN A 147 -11.11 12.60 -2.84
CA ASN A 147 -11.90 12.92 -1.65
C ASN A 147 -11.02 12.87 -0.39
N MET A 148 -10.71 14.05 0.15
CA MET A 148 -9.91 14.22 1.36
C MET A 148 -10.75 14.67 2.57
N THR A 149 -12.06 14.41 2.59
CA THR A 149 -12.92 14.73 3.74
C THR A 149 -12.34 14.13 5.04
N GLY A 150 -12.29 14.96 6.09
CA GLY A 150 -11.72 14.60 7.40
C GLY A 150 -10.27 15.03 7.59
N VAL A 151 -9.51 15.28 6.52
CA VAL A 151 -8.11 15.71 6.62
C VAL A 151 -8.01 17.16 7.07
N LYS A 152 -7.11 17.42 8.03
CA LYS A 152 -6.82 18.74 8.58
C LYS A 152 -5.53 19.29 7.99
N PHE A 153 -5.63 20.36 7.21
CA PHE A 153 -4.48 21.06 6.67
C PHE A 153 -4.16 22.31 7.47
N LYS A 154 -2.87 22.55 7.74
CA LYS A 154 -2.38 23.84 8.22
C LYS A 154 -1.92 24.64 7.01
N SER A 155 -2.49 25.83 6.82
CA SER A 155 -2.08 26.77 5.79
C SER A 155 -1.64 28.08 6.43
N ALA A 156 -0.53 28.63 5.93
CA ALA A 156 -0.05 29.96 6.30
C ALA A 156 0.03 30.79 5.02
N ILE A 157 -0.60 31.97 5.04
CA ILE A 157 -0.61 32.89 3.91
C ILE A 157 0.09 34.16 4.37
N VAL A 158 1.12 34.56 3.62
CA VAL A 158 1.79 35.84 3.81
C VAL A 158 1.17 36.84 2.83
N HIS A 159 0.60 37.91 3.38
CA HIS A 159 0.11 39.03 2.58
C HIS A 159 1.09 40.19 2.69
N VAL A 160 1.65 40.63 1.55
CA VAL A 160 2.51 41.81 1.50
C VAL A 160 1.63 43.05 1.48
N GLN A 161 1.61 43.81 2.58
CA GLN A 161 1.00 45.13 2.60
C GLN A 161 1.96 46.13 1.96
N ALA A 162 1.64 46.59 0.75
CA ALA A 162 2.33 47.72 0.16
C ALA A 162 1.91 48.99 0.91
N ASN A 163 2.83 49.58 1.66
CA ASN A 163 2.65 50.90 2.27
C ASN A 163 2.68 51.95 1.16
N GLY A 164 1.54 52.15 0.49
CA GLY A 164 1.33 53.25 -0.43
C GLY A 164 1.34 54.57 0.33
N LYS A 165 2.48 55.27 0.31
CA LYS A 165 2.51 56.71 0.50
C LYS A 165 2.19 57.34 -0.85
N TRP A 166 1.00 57.93 -0.97
CA TRP A 166 0.66 58.89 -2.03
C TRP A 166 1.13 60.28 -1.60
#